data_AF-A0A137PVV1-F1
#
_entry.id   AF-A0A137PVV1-F1
#
_cell.length_a   1.000
_cell.length_b   1.000
_cell.length_c   1.000
_cell.angle_alpha   90.00
_cell.angle_beta   90.00
_cell.angle_gamma   90.00
#
_symmetry.space_group_name_H-M   'P 1'
#
loop_
_entity.id
_entity.type
_entity.pdbx_description
1 polymer ?
#
loop_
_entity_poly.entity_id
_entity_poly.type
_entity_poly.pdbx_seq_one_letter_code
_entity_poly.pdbx_strand_id
1 'polypeptide(L)' 'MDGTLVDSETLYFQTRKEVLAKYGFDYQKSENNKLLATGFEPTLRYLQQKTGDKALGQKIFDEALALFNQRVE' A
#
# COMPACT_ATOMS: atom_id res chain seq x y z
N MET A 1 12.09 -5.53 -21.72
CA MET A 1 11.12 -6.29 -20.92
C MET A 1 11.21 -5.72 -19.51
N ASP A 2 10.36 -4.74 -19.21
CA ASP A 2 10.39 -3.92 -17.98
C ASP A 2 8.95 -3.57 -17.52
N GLY A 3 7.95 -4.32 -18.01
CA GLY A 3 6.53 -4.03 -17.76
C GLY A 3 6.03 -4.58 -16.43
N THR A 4 6.42 -5.80 -16.07
CA THR A 4 5.83 -6.52 -14.93
C THR A 4 6.12 -5.87 -13.58
N LEU A 5 7.31 -5.29 -13.40
CA LEU A 5 7.69 -4.58 -12.17
C LEU A 5 7.02 -3.20 -12.09
N VAL A 6 7.05 -2.43 -13.18
CA VAL A 6 6.42 -1.11 -13.27
C VAL A 6 4.90 -1.20 -13.08
N ASP A 7 4.27 -2.24 -13.61
CA ASP A 7 2.83 -2.50 -13.46
C ASP A 7 2.51 -2.88 -12.00
N SER A 8 3.35 -3.70 -11.37
CA SER A 8 3.17 -4.10 -9.96
C SER A 8 3.32 -2.93 -9.00
N GLU A 9 4.33 -2.07 -9.18
CA GLU A 9 4.54 -0.87 -8.34
C GLU A 9 3.37 0.10 -8.45
N THR A 10 2.89 0.32 -9.67
CA THR A 10 1.72 1.16 -9.95
C THR A 10 0.48 0.60 -9.28
N LEU A 11 0.28 -0.71 -9.37
CA LEU A 11 -0.86 -1.37 -8.76
C LEU A 11 -0.82 -1.31 -7.23
N TYR A 12 0.34 -1.57 -6.61
CA TYR A 12 0.51 -1.41 -5.16
C TYR A 12 0.20 0.01 -4.68
N PHE A 13 0.64 1.03 -5.43
CA PHE A 13 0.30 2.42 -5.10
C PHE A 13 -1.21 2.66 -5.18
N GLN A 14 -1.85 2.23 -6.27
CA GLN A 14 -3.28 2.46 -6.50
C GLN A 14 -4.15 1.76 -5.44
N THR A 15 -3.91 0.49 -5.17
CA THR A 15 -4.72 -0.27 -4.20
C THR A 15 -4.56 0.27 -2.78
N ARG A 16 -3.34 0.62 -2.38
CA ARG A 16 -3.09 1.23 -1.08
C ARG A 16 -3.71 2.61 -0.95
N LYS A 17 -3.63 3.44 -2.00
CA LYS A 17 -4.28 4.76 -2.04
C LYS A 17 -5.79 4.64 -1.88
N GLU A 18 -6.40 3.70 -2.60
CA GLU A 18 -7.84 3.46 -2.52
C GLU A 18 -8.28 3.02 -1.13
N VAL A 19 -7.57 2.07 -0.51
CA VAL A 19 -7.91 1.60 0.84
C VAL A 19 -7.69 2.70 1.87
N LEU A 20 -6.57 3.43 1.85
CA LEU A 20 -6.33 4.56 2.76
C LEU A 20 -7.42 5.63 2.67
N ALA A 21 -7.91 5.92 1.45
CA ALA A 21 -8.99 6.88 1.24
C ALA A 21 -10.31 6.45 1.90
N LYS A 22 -10.63 5.15 1.96
CA LYS A 22 -11.81 4.62 2.69
C LYS A 22 -11.76 4.94 4.18
N TYR A 23 -10.56 5.08 4.73
CA TYR A 23 -10.31 5.40 6.13
C TYR A 23 -10.00 6.88 6.38
N GLY A 24 -10.16 7.74 5.37
CA GLY A 24 -9.94 9.18 5.50
C GLY A 24 -8.47 9.62 5.47
N PHE A 25 -7.56 8.76 5.02
CA PHE A 25 -6.15 9.09 4.87
C PHE A 25 -5.79 9.38 3.42
N ASP A 26 -5.11 10.50 3.19
CA ASP A 26 -4.50 10.78 1.90
C ASP A 26 -3.22 9.94 1.71
N TYR A 27 -2.94 9.51 0.48
CA TYR A 27 -1.74 8.74 0.16
C TYR A 27 -1.15 9.16 -1.18
N GLN A 28 0.08 9.67 -1.12
CA GLN A 28 0.78 10.26 -2.25
C GLN A 28 1.82 9.30 -2.84
N LYS A 29 2.10 9.45 -4.14
CA LYS A 29 3.11 8.65 -4.83
C LYS A 29 4.50 8.81 -4.19
N SER A 30 4.81 10.02 -3.70
CA SER A 30 6.05 10.31 -2.97
C SER A 30 6.19 9.53 -1.67
N GLU A 31 5.08 9.16 -1.02
CA GLU A 31 5.08 8.30 0.16
C GLU A 31 5.32 6.84 -0.25
N ASN A 32 4.67 6.36 -1.31
CA ASN A 32 4.89 5.02 -1.85
C ASN A 32 6.34 4.80 -2.30
N ASN A 33 6.96 5.80 -2.94
CA ASN A 33 8.34 5.71 -3.41
C ASN A 33 9.34 5.40 -2.28
N LYS A 34 9.04 5.78 -1.03
CA LYS A 34 9.87 5.48 0.15
C LYS A 34 9.77 4.01 0.59
N LEU A 35 8.74 3.31 0.13
CA LEU A 35 8.42 1.93 0.50
C LEU A 35 8.77 0.94 -0.61
N LEU A 36 9.07 1.42 -1.82
CA LEU A 36 9.49 0.58 -2.95
C LEU A 36 10.73 -0.25 -2.58
N ALA A 37 10.70 -1.53 -2.96
CA ALA A 37 11.74 -2.51 -2.68
C ALA A 37 12.14 -2.70 -1.20
N THR A 38 11.38 -2.14 -0.24
CA THR A 38 11.63 -2.31 1.21
C THR A 38 10.96 -3.54 1.81
N GLY A 39 10.02 -4.14 1.09
CA GLY A 39 9.23 -5.28 1.57
C GLY A 39 8.02 -4.90 2.41
N PHE A 40 7.35 -5.92 2.96
CA PHE A 40 6.06 -5.75 3.65
C PHE A 40 6.19 -5.18 5.06
N GLU A 41 7.20 -5.58 5.82
CA GLU A 41 7.34 -5.13 7.21
C GLU A 41 7.52 -3.60 7.34
N PRO A 42 8.40 -2.93 6.56
CA PRO A 42 8.51 -1.47 6.62
C PRO A 42 7.22 -0.76 6.15
N THR A 43 6.53 -1.32 5.15
CA THR A 43 5.24 -0.81 4.69
C THR A 43 4.19 -0.87 5.81
N LEU A 44 4.08 -1.99 6.51
CA LEU A 44 3.18 -2.15 7.64
C LEU A 44 3.50 -1.16 8.75
N ARG A 45 4.78 -1.04 9.14
CA ARG A 45 5.21 -0.06 10.17
C ARG A 45 4.85 1.37 9.78
N TYR A 46 5.04 1.74 8.51
CA TYR A 46 4.64 3.05 8.01
C TYR A 46 3.13 3.28 8.12
N LEU A 47 2.30 2.28 7.77
CA LEU A 47 0.84 2.40 7.86
C LEU A 47 0.36 2.53 9.31
N GLN A 48 0.96 1.78 10.23
CA GLN A 48 0.68 1.91 11.67
C GLN A 48 1.07 3.30 12.20
N GLN A 49 2.16 3.88 11.71
CA GLN A 49 2.56 5.25 12.08
C GLN A 49 1.62 6.31 11.46
N LYS A 50 1.26 6.16 10.19
CA LYS A 50 0.39 7.11 9.47
C LYS A 50 -1.00 7.20 10.10
N THR A 51 -1.52 6.06 10.55
CA THR A 51 -2.84 5.98 11.20
C THR A 51 -2.80 6.33 12.69
N GLY A 52 -1.63 6.24 13.33
CA GLY A 52 -1.51 6.32 14.79
C GLY A 52 -2.11 5.12 15.53
N ASP A 53 -2.58 4.09 14.80
CA ASP A 53 -3.27 2.92 15.34
C ASP A 53 -2.70 1.65 14.70
N LYS A 54 -2.14 0.76 15.54
CA LYS A 54 -1.51 -0.47 15.06
C LYS A 54 -2.50 -1.44 14.40
N ALA A 55 -3.71 -1.56 14.96
CA ALA A 55 -4.73 -2.47 14.47
C ALA A 55 -5.31 -1.95 13.15
N LEU A 56 -5.58 -0.64 13.07
CA LEU A 56 -6.03 -0.01 11.84
C LEU A 56 -4.96 -0.09 10.73
N GLY A 57 -3.69 0.17 11.06
CA GLY A 57 -2.59 0.05 10.11
C GLY A 57 -2.43 -1.37 9.56
N GLN A 58 -2.59 -2.40 10.39
CA GLN A 58 -2.61 -3.81 9.96
C GLN A 58 -3.80 -4.08 9.02
N LYS A 59 -5.01 -3.65 9.40
CA LYS A 59 -6.21 -3.84 8.60
C LYS A 59 -6.08 -3.19 7.20
N ILE A 60 -5.55 -1.98 7.13
CA ILE A 60 -5.31 -1.27 5.86
C ILE A 60 -4.28 -2.02 5.00
N PHE A 61 -3.22 -2.54 5.61
CA PHE A 61 -2.22 -3.34 4.90
C PHE A 61 -2.85 -4.59 4.27
N ASP A 62 -3.59 -5.35 5.07
CA ASP A 62 -4.23 -6.60 4.64
C ASP A 62 -5.26 -6.36 3.53
N GLU A 63 -6.10 -5.33 3.68
CA GLU A 63 -7.08 -4.95 2.66
C GLU A 63 -6.42 -4.49 1.35
N ALA A 64 -5.35 -3.70 1.41
CA ALA A 64 -4.65 -3.25 0.22
C ALA A 64 -3.96 -4.40 -0.52
N LEU A 65 -3.42 -5.37 0.23
CA LEU A 65 -2.82 -6.58 -0.33
C LEU A 65 -3.88 -7.51 -0.94
N ALA A 66 -5.03 -7.68 -0.29
CA ALA A 66 -6.15 -8.44 -0.84
C ALA A 66 -6.67 -7.81 -2.15
N LEU A 67 -6.84 -6.49 -2.18
CA LEU A 67 -7.25 -5.76 -3.39
C LEU A 67 -6.20 -5.84 -4.51
N PHE A 68 -4.91 -5.86 -4.16
CA PHE A 68 -3.84 -6.08 -5.13
C PHE A 68 -3.98 -7.47 -5.77
N ASN A 69 -4.09 -8.53 -4.96
CA ASN A 69 -4.22 -9.90 -5.46
C ASN A 69 -5.45 -10.05 -6.39
N GLN A 70 -6.58 -9.46 -6.03
CA GLN A 70 -7.80 -9.45 -6.87
C GLN A 70 -7.65 -8.76 -8.24
N ARG A 71 -6.65 -7.89 -8.42
CA ARG A 71 -6.42 -7.16 -9.68
C ARG A 71 -5.30 -7.75 -10.51
N VAL A 72 -4.47 -8.60 -9.91
CA VAL A 72 -3.43 -9.37 -10.60
C VAL A 72 -4.00 -10.66 -11.18
N GLU A 73 -5.00 -11.24 -10.52
CA GLU A 73 -5.84 -12.34 -11.03
C GLU A 73 -6.81 -11.87 -12.14
#